data_AF-A0A077UMV9-F1
#
_entry.id   AF-A0A077UMV9-F1
#
_cell.length_a   1.000
_cell.length_b   1.000
_cell.length_c   1.000
_cell.angle_alpha   90.00
_cell.angle_beta   90.00
_cell.angle_gamma   90.00
#
_symmetry.space_group_name_H-M   'P 1'
#
loop_
_entity.id
_entity.type
_entity.pdbx_description
1 polymer ?
#
loop_
_entity_poly.entity_id
_entity_poly.type
_entity_poly.pdbx_seq_one_letter_code
_entity_poly.pdbx_strand_id
1 'polypeptide(L)'
;MINDKEKFTLIINKGGRRNPLNLTILLRSNNYNSNMIRFDVNGSDHANPPNNERIPTPHIHIYTEEYNNGGIAIPLKDIEELELTVEIIESLEFFMKYTNIKHDNVIIESRLL
;
A
#
# COMPACT_ATOMS: atom_id res chain seq x y z
N MET A 1 -1.80 -13.87 16.04
CA MET A 1 -2.42 -12.90 16.97
C MET A 1 -1.40 -11.83 17.25
N ILE A 2 -1.69 -10.59 16.84
CA ILE A 2 -0.91 -9.42 17.23
C ILE A 2 -1.14 -9.22 18.73
N ASN A 3 -0.08 -9.19 19.51
CA ASN A 3 -0.14 -9.03 20.97
C ASN A 3 -0.20 -7.52 21.28
N ASP A 4 -0.92 -7.10 22.32
CA ASP A 4 -1.14 -5.69 22.71
C ASP A 4 0.15 -4.86 22.95
N LYS A 5 1.31 -5.51 23.01
CA LYS A 5 2.65 -4.91 23.11
C LYS A 5 3.33 -4.68 21.75
N GLU A 6 2.82 -5.27 20.67
CA GLU A 6 3.32 -5.00 19.33
C GLU A 6 2.89 -3.62 18.89
N LYS A 7 3.88 -2.79 18.57
CA LYS A 7 3.68 -1.44 18.08
C LYS A 7 4.10 -1.38 16.63
N PHE A 8 3.25 -0.78 15.82
CA PHE A 8 3.51 -0.57 14.40
C PHE A 8 3.51 0.92 14.10
N THR A 9 4.23 1.29 13.05
CA THR A 9 4.17 2.62 12.46
C THR A 9 3.74 2.49 11.02
N LEU A 10 2.64 3.15 10.68
CA LEU A 10 2.19 3.35 9.31
C LEU A 10 2.78 4.68 8.81
N ILE A 11 3.51 4.62 7.71
CA ILE A 11 4.11 5.78 7.05
C ILE A 11 3.43 5.93 5.69
N ILE A 12 2.72 7.04 5.50
CA ILE A 12 2.15 7.42 4.21
C ILE A 12 3.00 8.58 3.68
N ASN A 13 3.84 8.28 2.69
CA ASN A 13 4.72 9.27 2.09
C ASN A 13 4.07 9.85 0.83
N LYS A 14 3.71 11.13 0.87
CA LYS A 14 3.25 11.92 -0.28
C LYS A 14 4.33 12.93 -0.67
N GLY A 15 4.71 12.93 -1.94
CA GLY A 15 5.71 13.86 -2.47
C GLY A 15 7.12 13.37 -2.23
N GLY A 16 7.64 12.61 -3.20
CA GLY A 16 9.03 12.21 -3.21
C GLY A 16 9.95 13.36 -3.63
N ARG A 17 11.19 13.35 -3.13
CA ARG A 17 12.21 14.33 -3.52
C ARG A 17 12.42 14.45 -5.04
N ARG A 18 12.23 13.36 -5.77
CA ARG A 18 12.37 13.30 -7.24
C ARG A 18 11.04 13.34 -7.98
N ASN A 19 9.97 12.80 -7.38
CA ASN A 19 8.63 12.81 -7.96
C ASN A 19 7.65 13.38 -6.94
N PRO A 20 7.17 14.62 -7.12
CA PRO A 20 6.25 15.27 -6.19
C PRO A 20 4.87 14.58 -6.14
N LEU A 21 4.57 13.69 -7.09
CA LEU A 21 3.35 12.89 -7.10
C LEU A 21 3.53 11.53 -6.44
N ASN A 22 4.73 11.18 -5.97
CA ASN A 22 5.01 9.86 -5.40
C ASN A 22 4.12 9.58 -4.16
N LEU A 23 3.57 8.38 -4.09
CA LEU A 23 2.79 7.85 -3.00
C LEU A 23 3.28 6.43 -2.67
N THR A 24 3.80 6.29 -1.45
CA THR A 24 4.21 5.00 -0.88
C THR A 24 3.58 4.85 0.49
N ILE A 25 3.07 3.66 0.79
CA ILE A 25 2.55 3.28 2.11
C ILE A 25 3.48 2.21 2.68
N LEU A 26 4.02 2.43 3.88
CA LEU A 26 4.94 1.51 4.53
C LEU A 26 4.45 1.19 5.94
N LEU A 27 4.26 -0.10 6.22
CA LEU A 27 4.03 -0.62 7.56
C LEU A 27 5.34 -1.13 8.14
N ARG A 28 5.68 -0.67 9.34
CA ARG A 28 6.90 -1.02 10.07
C ARG A 28 6.58 -1.59 11.45
N SER A 29 7.30 -2.63 11.86
CA SER A 29 7.32 -3.07 13.26
C SER A 29 8.30 -2.21 14.06
N ASN A 30 7.82 -1.60 15.14
CA ASN A 30 8.69 -0.86 16.05
C ASN A 30 9.47 -1.79 16.96
N ASN A 31 8.91 -2.96 17.28
CA ASN A 31 9.53 -3.95 18.14
C ASN A 31 10.75 -4.60 17.46
N TYR A 32 10.61 -4.94 16.17
CA TYR A 32 11.69 -5.53 15.37
C TYR A 32 12.54 -4.47 14.65
N ASN A 33 12.15 -3.20 14.74
CA ASN A 33 12.78 -2.07 14.05
C ASN A 33 12.91 -2.30 12.53
N SER A 34 12.00 -3.07 11.93
CA SER A 34 12.07 -3.57 10.55
C SER A 34 10.79 -3.25 9.76
N ASN A 35 10.94 -3.13 8.44
CA ASN A 35 9.81 -3.01 7.53
C ASN A 35 9.04 -4.33 7.48
N MET A 36 7.73 -4.26 7.26
CA MET A 36 6.87 -5.43 7.13
C MET A 36 6.27 -5.51 5.74
N ILE A 37 5.61 -4.44 5.31
CA ILE A 37 4.93 -4.36 4.01
C ILE A 37 5.14 -2.95 3.46
N ARG A 38 5.56 -2.83 2.20
CA ARG A 38 5.58 -1.58 1.45
C ARG A 38 4.68 -1.69 0.24
N PHE A 39 3.77 -0.76 0.08
CA PHE A 39 2.97 -0.60 -1.13
C PHE A 39 3.41 0.66 -1.86
N ASP A 40 3.99 0.48 -3.04
CA ASP A 40 4.29 1.58 -3.94
C ASP A 40 3.09 1.77 -4.87
N VAL A 41 2.40 2.90 -4.71
CA VAL A 41 1.12 3.19 -5.41
C VAL A 41 1.40 3.82 -6.76
N ASN A 42 2.41 4.69 -6.83
CA ASN A 42 3.00 5.19 -8.06
C ASN A 42 4.51 5.36 -7.84
N GLY A 43 5.29 5.45 -8.91
CA GLY A 43 6.74 5.43 -8.81
C GLY A 43 7.42 4.76 -10.01
N SER A 44 8.61 4.24 -9.79
CA SER A 44 9.36 3.49 -10.79
C SER A 44 9.09 1.99 -10.67
N ASP A 45 9.03 1.32 -11.82
CA ASP A 45 8.93 -0.14 -11.90
C ASP A 45 10.08 -0.83 -11.17
N HIS A 46 9.77 -1.94 -10.51
CA HIS A 46 10.76 -2.74 -9.80
C HIS A 46 11.35 -3.82 -10.70
N ALA A 47 12.67 -4.02 -10.65
CA ALA A 47 13.29 -5.17 -11.30
C ALA A 47 13.38 -6.32 -10.31
N ASN A 48 12.62 -7.38 -10.55
CA ASN A 48 12.68 -8.58 -9.73
C ASN A 48 13.90 -9.45 -10.11
N PRO A 49 14.62 -10.02 -9.13
CA PRO A 49 15.61 -11.05 -9.41
C PRO A 49 14.94 -12.35 -9.88
N PRO A 50 15.68 -13.26 -10.54
CA PRO A 50 17.09 -13.12 -10.95
C PRO A 50 17.28 -12.45 -12.32
N ASN A 51 16.22 -12.34 -13.12
CA ASN A 51 16.28 -11.92 -14.53
C ASN A 51 16.08 -10.41 -14.75
N ASN A 52 15.87 -9.63 -13.67
CA ASN A 52 15.50 -8.22 -13.71
C ASN A 52 14.21 -7.93 -14.50
N GLU A 53 13.25 -8.86 -14.46
CA GLU A 53 11.91 -8.62 -14.98
C GLU A 53 11.27 -7.41 -14.30
N ARG A 54 10.69 -6.50 -15.10
CA ARG A 54 10.11 -5.25 -14.60
C ARG A 54 8.67 -5.46 -14.18
N ILE A 55 8.41 -5.26 -12.90
CA ILE A 55 7.09 -5.24 -12.31
C ILE A 55 6.60 -3.79 -12.27
N PRO A 56 5.52 -3.47 -13.01
CA PRO A 56 5.00 -2.12 -13.04
C PRO A 56 4.46 -1.72 -11.66
N THR A 57 4.54 -0.43 -11.34
CA THR A 57 3.76 0.14 -10.24
C THR A 57 2.29 0.29 -10.68
N PRO A 58 1.27 0.01 -9.84
CA PRO A 58 1.32 -0.34 -8.41
C PRO A 58 1.81 -1.76 -8.10
N HIS A 59 2.67 -1.89 -7.08
CA HIS A 59 3.16 -3.18 -6.60
C HIS A 59 3.49 -3.18 -5.09
N ILE A 60 3.49 -4.38 -4.48
CA ILE A 60 3.72 -4.61 -3.06
C ILE A 60 5.06 -5.31 -2.84
N HIS A 61 5.75 -4.91 -1.78
CA HIS A 61 6.89 -5.64 -1.20
C HIS A 61 6.49 -6.19 0.16
N ILE A 62 6.74 -7.49 0.36
CA ILE A 62 6.56 -8.16 1.65
C ILE A 62 7.95 -8.48 2.21
N TYR A 63 8.21 -8.11 3.45
CA TYR A 63 9.52 -8.25 4.08
C TYR A 63 9.61 -9.58 4.87
N THR A 64 9.60 -10.68 4.12
CA THR A 64 9.86 -12.04 4.65
C THR A 64 10.93 -12.72 3.80
N GLU A 65 11.49 -13.83 4.28
CA GLU A 65 12.48 -14.61 3.54
C GLU A 65 11.95 -15.08 2.18
N GLU A 66 10.69 -15.52 2.11
CA GLU A 66 9.98 -15.93 0.89
C GLU A 66 10.04 -14.86 -0.22
N TYR A 67 9.90 -13.58 0.15
CA TYR A 67 9.89 -12.46 -0.78
C TYR A 67 11.23 -11.71 -0.82
N ASN A 68 12.32 -12.41 -0.49
CA ASN A 68 13.68 -11.88 -0.46
C ASN A 68 13.80 -10.60 0.38
N ASN A 69 13.16 -10.59 1.55
CA ASN A 69 13.10 -9.45 2.48
C ASN A 69 12.71 -8.13 1.79
N GLY A 70 11.68 -8.19 0.92
CA GLY A 70 11.19 -7.06 0.14
C GLY A 70 11.96 -6.79 -1.16
N GLY A 71 12.85 -7.70 -1.57
CA GLY A 71 13.55 -7.64 -2.86
C GLY A 71 12.73 -8.18 -4.05
N ILE A 72 11.54 -8.74 -3.79
CA ILE A 72 10.58 -9.17 -4.81
C ILE A 72 9.36 -8.26 -4.71
N ALA A 73 8.97 -7.64 -5.83
CA ALA A 73 7.72 -6.92 -5.98
C ALA A 73 6.63 -7.84 -6.54
N ILE A 74 5.44 -7.72 -5.97
CA ILE A 74 4.23 -8.41 -6.40
C ILE A 74 3.33 -7.37 -7.05
N PRO A 75 3.01 -7.46 -8.36
CA PRO A 75 2.13 -6.50 -9.00
C PRO A 75 0.74 -6.56 -8.36
N LEU A 76 0.13 -5.39 -8.15
CA LEU A 76 -1.16 -5.32 -7.44
C LEU A 76 -2.26 -6.17 -8.11
N LYS A 77 -2.25 -6.26 -9.44
CA LYS A 77 -3.20 -7.06 -10.24
C LYS A 77 -3.16 -8.57 -9.94
N ASP A 78 -2.07 -9.08 -9.39
CA ASP A 78 -1.89 -10.51 -9.11
C ASP A 78 -2.26 -10.85 -7.65
N ILE A 79 -2.60 -9.83 -6.86
CA ILE A 79 -3.19 -10.02 -5.53
C ILE A 79 -4.69 -10.18 -5.76
N GLU A 80 -5.11 -11.44 -5.92
CA GLU A 80 -6.52 -11.79 -6.13
C GLU A 80 -7.42 -11.21 -5.04
N GLU A 81 -8.60 -10.76 -5.47
CA GLU A 81 -9.68 -10.08 -4.73
C GLU A 81 -9.77 -10.46 -3.24
N LEU A 82 -9.03 -9.72 -2.40
CA LEU A 82 -9.53 -9.43 -1.05
C LEU A 82 -10.73 -8.48 -1.24
N GLU A 83 -11.79 -8.63 -0.44
CA GLU A 83 -12.95 -7.71 -0.37
C GLU A 83 -12.57 -6.27 0.07
N LEU A 84 -11.33 -5.85 -0.16
CA LEU A 84 -10.71 -4.55 0.11
C LEU A 84 -11.55 -3.38 -0.39
N THR A 85 -12.25 -3.55 -1.52
CA THR A 85 -13.07 -2.50 -2.11
C THR A 85 -14.21 -2.12 -1.16
N VAL A 86 -14.82 -3.08 -0.48
CA VAL A 86 -15.90 -2.82 0.48
C VAL A 86 -15.36 -2.11 1.71
N GLU A 87 -14.28 -2.63 2.31
CA GLU A 87 -13.67 -2.03 3.51
C GLU A 87 -13.14 -0.60 3.28
N ILE A 88 -12.59 -0.32 2.09
CA ILE A 88 -12.13 1.03 1.72
C ILE A 88 -13.31 1.97 1.51
N ILE A 89 -14.39 1.51 0.87
CA ILE A 89 -15.62 2.30 0.71
C ILE A 89 -16.20 2.61 2.09
N GLU A 90 -16.33 1.62 2.98
CA GLU A 90 -16.82 1.81 4.35
C GLU A 90 -15.93 2.78 5.15
N SER A 91 -14.61 2.71 4.97
CA SER A 91 -13.66 3.63 5.59
C SER A 91 -13.83 5.08 5.08
N LEU A 92 -14.09 5.24 3.79
CA LEU A 92 -14.39 6.55 3.18
C LEU A 92 -15.73 7.10 3.70
N GLU A 93 -16.77 6.28 3.75
CA GLU A 93 -18.08 6.65 4.30
C GLU A 93 -17.96 7.10 5.76
N PHE A 94 -17.19 6.36 6.57
CA PHE A 94 -16.90 6.74 7.95
C PHE A 94 -16.20 8.10 8.03
N PHE A 95 -15.17 8.32 7.22
CA PHE A 95 -14.42 9.58 7.19
C PHE A 95 -15.30 10.76 6.79
N MET A 96 -16.11 10.61 5.73
CA MET A 96 -17.02 11.65 5.25
C MET A 96 -18.07 12.01 6.31
N LYS A 97 -18.62 11.00 6.99
CA LYS A 97 -19.54 11.20 8.13
C LYS A 97 -18.87 11.95 9.28
N TYR A 98 -17.66 11.55 9.66
CA TYR A 98 -16.91 12.19 10.75
C TYR A 98 -16.56 13.65 10.45
N THR A 99 -16.30 13.97 9.18
CA THR A 99 -15.89 15.32 8.71
C THR A 99 -17.05 16.18 8.20
N ASN A 100 -18.28 15.67 8.24
CA ASN A 100 -19.48 16.34 7.75
C ASN A 100 -19.43 16.73 6.25
N ILE A 101 -18.73 15.93 5.44
CA ILE A 101 -18.70 16.04 3.98
C ILE A 101 -19.99 15.38 3.44
N LYS A 102 -20.75 16.09 2.60
CA LYS A 102 -21.97 15.55 1.98
C LYS A 102 -21.64 14.61 0.82
N HIS A 103 -22.36 13.49 0.73
CA HIS A 103 -22.17 12.46 -0.30
C HIS A 103 -22.72 12.85 -1.68
N ASP A 104 -23.61 13.84 -1.73
CA ASP A 104 -24.48 14.13 -2.88
C ASP A 104 -23.74 14.37 -4.21
N ASN A 105 -22.44 14.74 -4.18
CA ASN A 105 -21.63 15.01 -5.37
C ASN A 105 -20.31 14.22 -5.40
N VAL A 106 -20.18 13.14 -4.62
CA VAL A 106 -18.96 12.31 -4.63
C VAL A 106 -19.12 11.19 -5.67
N ILE A 107 -18.21 11.19 -6.65
CA ILE A 107 -18.08 10.12 -7.65
C ILE A 107 -17.01 9.16 -7.16
N ILE A 108 -17.38 7.90 -6.90
CA ILE A 108 -16.45 6.84 -6.52
C ILE A 108 -16.28 5.92 -7.74
N GLU A 109 -15.09 5.97 -8.36
CA GLU A 109 -14.75 5.05 -9.45
C GLU A 109 -14.02 3.82 -8.89
N SER A 110 -14.59 2.63 -9.11
CA SER A 110 -14.08 1.35 -8.59
C SER A 110 -12.95 0.75 -9.43
N ARG A 111 -12.59 1.37 -10.55
CA ARG A 111 -11.49 0.95 -11.42
C ARG A 111 -10.62 2.15 -11.73
N LEU A 112 -9.33 2.04 -11.43
CA LEU A 112 -8.33 2.93 -11.99
C LEU A 112 -8.21 2.61 -13.49
N LEU A 113 -8.35 3.62 -14.34
CA LEU A 113 -8.06 3.54 -15.79
C LEU A 113 -6.70 2.90 -16.07
#